data_AF-I4ILY8-F1
#
_entry.id   AF-I4ILY8-F1
#
_cell.length_a   1.000
_cell.length_b   1.000
_cell.length_c   1.000
_cell.angle_alpha   90.00
_cell.angle_beta   90.00
_cell.angle_gamma   90.00
#
_symmetry.space_group_name_H-M   'P 1'
#
loop_
_entity.id
_entity.type
_entity.pdbx_description
1 polymer ?
#
loop_
_entity_poly.entity_id
_entity_poly.type
_entity_poly.pdbx_seq_one_letter_code
_entity_poly.pdbx_strand_id
1 'polypeptide(L)'
;MKATGKEISSYPVAGSNLVEQVKYDENKQQISINSDQYFAGIPPQIWNFYIGGYQVCQKWLKDRKGRHLSYDDLEHYQQIISILGESIAIMETIDIIINKYGGFPFS
;
A
#
# COMPACT_ATOMS: atom_id res chain seq x y z
N MET A 1 -0.35 0.26 23.19
CA MET A 1 -0.30 -0.30 21.82
C MET A 1 -0.95 0.72 20.89
N LYS A 2 -0.27 1.19 19.84
CA LYS A 2 -0.92 2.00 18.80
C LYS A 2 -1.86 1.06 18.04
N ALA A 3 -3.10 1.46 17.81
CA ALA A 3 -4.00 0.66 16.98
C ALA A 3 -3.41 0.63 15.57
N THR A 4 -2.83 -0.51 15.18
CA THR A 4 -2.39 -0.79 13.82
C THR A 4 -3.55 -1.40 13.06
N GLY A 5 -3.76 -0.95 11.83
CA GLY A 5 -4.79 -1.50 10.96
C GLY A 5 -4.61 -3.00 10.72
N LYS A 6 -5.64 -3.66 10.19
CA LYS A 6 -5.56 -5.10 9.86
C LYS A 6 -4.39 -5.34 8.92
N GLU A 7 -3.48 -6.25 9.28
CA GLU A 7 -2.37 -6.63 8.41
C GLU A 7 -2.92 -7.33 7.17
N ILE A 8 -2.66 -6.76 5.99
CA ILE A 8 -3.15 -7.29 4.70
C ILE A 8 -2.03 -7.68 3.74
N SER A 9 -0.78 -7.36 4.09
CA SER A 9 0.38 -7.63 3.25
C SER A 9 1.43 -8.44 3.98
N SER A 10 2.24 -9.17 3.23
CA SER A 10 3.35 -9.97 3.77
C SER A 10 4.66 -9.70 3.03
N TYR A 11 5.78 -10.01 3.68
CA TYR A 11 7.13 -9.93 3.11
C TYR A 11 7.85 -11.28 3.31
N PRO A 12 7.58 -12.28 2.45
CA PRO A 12 7.88 -13.68 2.76
C PRO A 12 9.33 -14.11 2.53
N VAL A 13 10.13 -13.31 1.81
CA VAL A 13 11.50 -13.68 1.41
C VAL A 13 12.51 -12.84 2.18
N ALA A 14 13.28 -13.49 3.07
CA ALA A 14 14.43 -12.88 3.72
C ALA A 14 15.58 -12.71 2.71
N GLY A 15 16.43 -11.69 2.91
CA GLY A 15 17.49 -11.36 1.98
C GLY A 15 18.15 -10.02 2.30
N SER A 16 18.74 -9.40 1.28
CA SER A 16 19.51 -8.16 1.45
C SER A 16 18.66 -6.97 1.90
N ASN A 17 17.36 -6.97 1.59
CA ASN A 17 16.44 -5.85 1.74
C ASN A 17 16.89 -4.59 0.98
N LEU A 18 17.78 -4.74 0.00
CA LEU A 18 18.22 -3.64 -0.86
C LEU A 18 17.10 -3.30 -1.85
N VAL A 19 16.71 -2.03 -1.90
CA VAL A 19 15.74 -1.53 -2.89
C VAL A 19 16.46 -1.20 -4.20
N GLU A 20 16.43 -2.13 -5.13
CA GLU A 20 17.04 -2.01 -6.46
C GLU A 20 16.01 -1.58 -7.52
N GLN A 21 14.76 -1.99 -7.33
CA GLN A 21 13.64 -1.68 -8.21
C GLN A 21 12.37 -1.43 -7.41
N VAL A 22 11.34 -0.91 -8.08
CA VAL A 22 9.99 -0.80 -7.53
C VAL A 22 9.04 -1.20 -8.66
N LYS A 23 8.69 -2.48 -8.71
CA LYS A 23 7.86 -3.04 -9.78
C LYS A 23 6.64 -3.71 -9.19
N TYR A 24 5.46 -3.29 -9.63
CA TYR A 24 4.21 -3.94 -9.27
C TYR A 24 3.80 -4.97 -10.33
N ASP A 25 3.43 -6.16 -9.88
CA ASP A 25 2.81 -7.21 -10.68
C ASP A 25 1.35 -7.33 -10.24
N GLU A 26 0.44 -6.86 -11.08
CA GLU A 26 -0.99 -6.85 -10.81
C GLU A 26 -1.60 -8.25 -10.75
N ASN A 27 -1.11 -9.18 -11.57
CA ASN A 27 -1.60 -10.56 -11.59
C ASN A 27 -1.25 -11.29 -10.30
N LYS A 28 -0.07 -10.99 -9.73
CA LYS A 28 0.40 -11.57 -8.47
C LYS A 28 0.05 -10.73 -7.25
N GLN A 29 -0.41 -9.50 -7.43
CA GLN A 29 -0.64 -8.52 -6.37
C GLN A 29 0.61 -8.32 -5.50
N GLN A 30 1.75 -8.08 -6.16
CA GLN A 30 3.07 -8.03 -5.52
C GLN A 30 3.88 -6.80 -5.93
N ILE A 31 4.65 -6.23 -5.00
CA ILE A 31 5.63 -5.17 -5.25
C ILE A 31 7.03 -5.72 -5.02
N SER A 32 7.80 -5.93 -6.09
CA SER A 32 9.20 -6.36 -6.00
C SER A 32 10.13 -5.18 -5.72
N ILE A 33 11.04 -5.37 -4.75
CA ILE A 33 12.09 -4.40 -4.43
C ILE A 33 13.46 -4.78 -5.01
N ASN A 34 13.67 -6.05 -5.32
CA ASN A 34 14.83 -6.60 -6.04
C ASN A 34 14.39 -7.87 -6.80
N SER A 35 15.33 -8.71 -7.26
CA SER A 35 15.01 -9.93 -8.01
C SER A 35 14.27 -10.98 -7.17
N ASP A 36 14.52 -11.01 -5.87
CA ASP A 36 14.14 -12.12 -5.00
C ASP A 36 13.03 -11.73 -4.02
N GLN A 37 13.03 -10.47 -3.57
CA GLN A 37 12.21 -9.99 -2.46
C GLN A 37 11.08 -9.07 -2.93
N TYR A 38 9.91 -9.28 -2.33
CA TYR A 38 8.67 -8.60 -2.68
C TYR A 38 7.72 -8.49 -1.49
N PHE A 39 6.87 -7.47 -1.52
CA PHE A 39 5.66 -7.39 -0.69
C PHE A 39 4.52 -8.05 -1.44
N ALA A 40 3.75 -8.92 -0.77
CA ALA A 40 2.61 -9.66 -1.35
C ALA A 40 1.28 -9.25 -0.72
N GLY A 41 0.19 -9.55 -1.43
CA GLY A 41 -1.16 -9.25 -0.95
C GLY A 41 -1.51 -7.78 -1.11
N ILE A 42 -1.04 -7.13 -2.18
CA ILE A 42 -1.30 -5.71 -2.46
C ILE A 42 -2.32 -5.60 -3.59
N PRO A 43 -3.61 -5.38 -3.31
CA PRO A 43 -4.62 -5.14 -4.33
C PRO A 43 -4.27 -3.94 -5.24
N PRO A 44 -4.72 -3.94 -6.52
CA PRO A 44 -4.43 -2.86 -7.46
C PRO A 44 -4.90 -1.48 -6.97
N GLN A 45 -6.02 -1.43 -6.26
CA GLN A 45 -6.55 -0.19 -5.68
C GLN A 45 -5.61 0.45 -4.64
N ILE A 46 -4.85 -0.36 -3.89
CA ILE A 46 -3.86 0.15 -2.93
C ILE A 46 -2.61 0.62 -3.67
N TRP A 47 -2.13 -0.17 -4.63
CA TRP A 47 -0.98 0.23 -5.44
C TRP A 47 -1.26 1.55 -6.18
N ASN A 48 -2.42 1.67 -6.82
CA ASN A 48 -2.83 2.83 -7.62
C ASN A 48 -3.42 3.96 -6.76
N PHE A 49 -3.31 3.92 -5.43
CA PHE A 49 -3.86 4.96 -4.58
C PHE A 49 -2.97 6.21 -4.56
N TYR A 50 -3.59 7.39 -4.79
CA TYR A 50 -2.91 8.67 -4.82
C TYR A 50 -3.37 9.58 -3.67
N ILE A 51 -2.41 10.30 -3.08
CA ILE A 51 -2.67 11.44 -2.21
C ILE A 51 -1.99 12.65 -2.84
N GLY A 52 -2.79 13.62 -3.31
CA GLY A 52 -2.29 14.68 -4.18
C GLY A 52 -1.68 14.09 -5.45
N GLY A 53 -0.48 14.52 -5.82
CA GLY A 53 0.25 14.02 -6.99
C GLY A 53 1.07 12.74 -6.76
N TYR A 54 0.99 12.11 -5.58
CA TYR A 54 1.86 10.99 -5.22
C TYR A 54 1.11 9.67 -5.14
N GLN A 55 1.58 8.68 -5.90
CA GLN A 55 1.23 7.27 -5.72
C GLN A 55 1.96 6.74 -4.48
N VAL A 56 1.25 6.60 -3.36
CA VAL A 56 1.86 6.52 -2.01
C VAL A 56 2.83 5.34 -1.89
N CYS A 57 2.39 4.12 -2.22
CA CYS A 57 3.22 2.91 -2.16
C CYS A 57 4.47 3.04 -3.05
N GLN A 58 4.30 3.50 -4.28
CA GLN A 58 5.40 3.66 -5.22
C GLN A 58 6.42 4.71 -4.74
N LYS A 59 5.94 5.88 -4.29
CA LYS A 59 6.78 7.00 -3.87
C LYS A 59 7.65 6.62 -2.67
N TRP A 60 7.08 5.96 -1.66
CA TRP A 60 7.81 5.58 -0.45
C TRP A 60 9.01 4.68 -0.72
N LEU A 61 8.86 3.69 -1.62
CA LEU A 61 9.94 2.79 -2.03
C LEU A 61 10.92 3.48 -2.98
N LYS A 62 10.45 4.31 -3.93
CA LYS A 62 11.33 5.04 -4.85
C LYS A 62 12.30 5.96 -4.09
N ASP A 63 11.84 6.61 -3.03
CA ASP A 63 12.68 7.46 -2.19
C ASP A 63 13.74 6.67 -1.40
N ARG A 64 13.58 5.34 -1.31
CA ARG A 64 14.49 4.39 -0.66
C ARG A 64 15.37 3.60 -1.63
N LYS A 65 15.30 3.89 -2.94
CA LYS A 65 16.15 3.20 -3.93
C LYS A 65 17.63 3.35 -3.59
N GLY A 66 18.38 2.24 -3.64
CA GLY A 66 19.79 2.15 -3.25
C GLY A 66 20.05 2.03 -1.76
N ARG A 67 19.00 1.89 -0.92
CA ARG A 67 19.13 1.70 0.53
C ARG A 67 18.63 0.31 0.94
N HIS A 68 19.18 -0.19 2.04
CA HIS A 68 18.68 -1.38 2.72
C HIS A 68 17.51 -1.01 3.64
N LEU A 69 16.39 -1.74 3.55
CA LEU A 69 15.29 -1.58 4.49
C LEU A 69 15.61 -2.30 5.81
N SER A 70 15.53 -1.56 6.91
CA SER A 70 15.55 -2.12 8.26
C SER A 70 14.28 -2.91 8.55
N TYR A 71 14.26 -3.68 9.65
CA TYR A 71 13.04 -4.33 10.12
C TYR A 71 11.90 -3.31 10.33
N ASP A 72 12.21 -2.18 10.97
CA ASP A 72 11.25 -1.09 11.20
C ASP A 72 10.75 -0.48 9.88
N ASP A 73 11.60 -0.37 8.85
CA ASP A 73 11.16 0.09 7.52
C ASP A 73 10.17 -0.90 6.88
N LEU A 74 10.43 -2.21 6.99
CA LEU A 74 9.56 -3.25 6.44
C LEU A 74 8.20 -3.23 7.14
N GLU A 75 8.19 -3.21 8.47
CA GLU A 75 6.97 -3.14 9.27
C GLU A 75 6.20 -1.84 8.96
N HIS A 76 6.90 -0.71 8.91
CA HIS A 76 6.28 0.58 8.62
C HIS A 76 5.65 0.62 7.22
N TYR A 77 6.29 0.03 6.22
CA TYR A 77 5.73 -0.03 4.88
C TYR A 77 4.48 -0.92 4.80
N GLN A 78 4.47 -2.07 5.50
CA GLN A 78 3.27 -2.90 5.63
C GLN A 78 2.13 -2.15 6.35
N GLN A 79 2.44 -1.35 7.38
CA GLN A 79 1.46 -0.49 8.05
C GLN A 79 0.88 0.58 7.11
N ILE A 80 1.70 1.20 6.26
CA ILE A 80 1.21 2.13 5.22
C ILE A 80 0.21 1.43 4.32
N ILE A 81 0.53 0.24 3.83
CA ILE A 81 -0.35 -0.56 2.97
C ILE A 81 -1.69 -0.83 3.68
N SER A 82 -1.66 -1.26 4.94
CA SER A 82 -2.86 -1.52 5.74
C SER A 82 -3.74 -0.27 5.91
N ILE A 83 -3.15 0.87 6.25
CA ILE A 83 -3.89 2.13 6.44
C ILE A 83 -4.52 2.61 5.14
N LEU A 84 -3.84 2.44 4.00
CA LEU A 84 -4.41 2.76 2.69
C LEU A 84 -5.61 1.85 2.38
N GLY A 85 -5.52 0.56 2.67
CA GLY A 85 -6.63 -0.38 2.50
C GLY A 85 -7.87 0.02 3.33
N GLU A 86 -7.66 0.38 4.60
CA GLU A 86 -8.75 0.86 5.47
C GLU A 86 -9.34 2.18 5.00
N SER A 87 -8.50 3.11 4.57
CA SER A 87 -8.94 4.41 4.05
C SER A 87 -9.84 4.23 2.83
N ILE A 88 -9.45 3.37 1.87
CA ILE A 88 -10.24 3.04 0.68
C ILE A 88 -11.61 2.48 1.08
N ALA A 89 -11.65 1.49 1.98
CA ALA A 89 -12.91 0.90 2.42
C ALA A 89 -13.84 1.90 3.12
N ILE A 90 -13.28 2.83 3.91
CA ILE A 90 -14.05 3.90 4.55
C ILE A 90 -14.62 4.86 3.49
N MET A 91 -13.84 5.28 2.50
CA MET A 91 -14.31 6.16 1.42
C MET A 91 -15.44 5.50 0.63
N GLU A 92 -15.29 4.22 0.26
CA GLU A 92 -16.34 3.46 -0.42
C GLU A 92 -17.63 3.38 0.42
N THR A 93 -17.49 3.18 1.74
CA THR A 93 -18.64 3.16 2.66
C THR A 93 -19.35 4.53 2.71
N ILE A 94 -18.59 5.62 2.74
CA ILE A 94 -19.14 6.98 2.70
C ILE A 94 -19.91 7.20 1.39
N ASP A 95 -19.33 6.82 0.25
CA ASP A 95 -19.96 6.97 -1.06
C ASP A 95 -21.25 6.16 -1.16
N ILE A 96 -21.28 4.93 -0.63
CA ILE A 96 -22.51 4.10 -0.55
C ILE A 96 -23.59 4.81 0.25
N ILE A 97 -23.24 5.40 1.41
CA ILE A 97 -24.20 6.11 2.25
C ILE A 97 -24.72 7.36 1.54
N ILE A 98 -23.85 8.17 0.94
CA ILE A 98 -24.24 9.37 0.18
C ILE A 98 -25.22 9.00 -0.94
N ASN A 99 -24.91 7.98 -1.74
CA ASN A 99 -25.77 7.52 -2.82
C ASN A 99 -27.12 6.99 -2.32
N LYS A 100 -27.14 6.32 -1.17
CA LYS A 100 -28.39 5.85 -0.54
C LYS A 100 -29.34 6.98 -0.16
N TYR A 101 -28.83 8.17 0.15
CA TYR A 101 -29.62 9.34 0.59
C TYR A 101 -29.80 10.42 -0.49
N GLY A 102 -29.65 10.09 -1.77
CA GLY A 102 -29.94 11.01 -2.89
C GLY A 102 -28.72 11.56 -3.61
N GLY A 103 -27.50 11.15 -3.22
CA GLY A 103 -26.26 11.55 -3.90
C GLY A 103 -25.67 12.87 -3.41
N PHE A 104 -24.54 13.25 -4.01
CA PHE A 104 -23.88 14.54 -3.83
C PHE A 104 -23.61 15.19 -5.20
N PRO A 105 -23.84 16.50 -5.39
CA PRO A 105 -24.32 17.48 -4.40
C PRO A 105 -25.75 17.17 -3.97
N PHE A 106 -26.10 17.51 -2.72
CA PHE A 106 -27.46 17.35 -2.22
C PHE A 106 -28.39 18.23 -3.07
N SER A 107 -29.26 17.58 -3.87
CA SER A 107 -30.31 18.21 -4.65
C SER A 107 -31.57 18.42 -3.83
#